data_AF-A0AB35Y733-F1
#
_entry.id   AF-A0AB35Y733-F1
#
_cell.length_a   1.000
_cell.length_b   1.000
_cell.length_c   1.000
_cell.angle_alpha   90.00
_cell.angle_beta   90.00
_cell.angle_gamma   90.00
#
_symmetry.space_group_name_H-M   'P 1'
#
loop_
_entity.id
_entity.type
_entity.pdbx_description
1 polymer ?
#
loop_
_entity_poly.entity_id
_entity_poly.type
_entity_poly.pdbx_seq_one_letter_code
_entity_poly.pdbx_strand_id
1 'polypeptide(L)'
;MNSVEDYTYRYLETDDLDQYNALLRYTFQVTEEELTATGWKDDEIKQSKFPVLERADVLGCFDGKNLVSQFAVYPLKMNIYDTVYHVGFVTSVCTYPEYTGNGIMKRLMIQGLTQMHKEGKSFALLYPYSIPLYHHLGWEIISNKISFNIKDRQIPTKVSAPGYVRRVAWDNTEFHELHSHFASITHGCLFRNALAWEEYWRWDEDDTNVAVYYNVKDKPCGYMVYLIKNDIMHIKEMIYLNREAQKGLWEYIHAHDSMIDEVHGNTYFSEPIAFEMDDGDIKEAIRPYAMGRIVDVAGFLEDYPCDPDGGELCIELEIEDTLLPWNNRTFRIRFADGGCKLTNAPAEYHLKMGIGTLSTLLLGYKTAERLFELERIEGREEAVERLDDVLFHKIPYISDYI
;
A
#
# COMPACT_ATOMS: atom_id res chain seq x y z
N MET A 1 -18.91 20.20 -27.25
CA MET A 1 -19.00 19.11 -26.24
C MET A 1 -19.64 17.94 -26.94
N ASN A 2 -18.85 16.91 -27.23
CA ASN A 2 -19.38 15.65 -27.74
C ASN A 2 -20.28 15.03 -26.66
N SER A 3 -21.36 14.38 -27.06
CA SER A 3 -22.18 13.58 -26.15
C SER A 3 -21.33 12.47 -25.54
N VAL A 4 -21.67 12.01 -24.33
CA VAL A 4 -21.01 10.89 -23.63
C VAL A 4 -20.95 9.59 -24.47
N GLU A 5 -21.71 9.54 -25.58
CA GLU A 5 -21.77 8.44 -26.55
C GLU A 5 -20.58 8.36 -27.52
N ASP A 6 -19.69 9.37 -27.60
CA ASP A 6 -18.57 9.39 -28.56
C ASP A 6 -17.21 8.95 -27.98
N TYR A 7 -17.14 8.58 -26.69
CA TYR A 7 -15.88 8.14 -26.08
C TYR A 7 -15.57 6.67 -26.37
N THR A 8 -14.33 6.39 -26.75
CA THR A 8 -13.83 5.02 -26.94
C THR A 8 -12.99 4.57 -25.75
N TYR A 9 -13.26 3.38 -25.22
CA TYR A 9 -12.53 2.79 -24.09
C TYR A 9 -11.76 1.56 -24.57
N ARG A 10 -10.45 1.53 -24.36
CA ARG A 10 -9.61 0.39 -24.72
C ARG A 10 -8.33 0.33 -23.88
N TYR A 11 -7.65 -0.80 -23.93
CA TYR A 11 -6.28 -0.89 -23.45
C TYR A 11 -5.37 -0.01 -24.31
N LEU A 12 -4.41 0.63 -23.64
CA LEU A 12 -3.35 1.40 -24.28
C LEU A 12 -2.34 0.44 -24.90
N GLU A 13 -1.85 0.81 -26.06
CA GLU A 13 -0.80 0.09 -26.79
C GLU A 13 0.50 0.91 -26.71
N THR A 14 1.62 0.33 -27.12
CA THR A 14 2.92 1.02 -27.10
C THR A 14 2.91 2.31 -27.92
N ASP A 15 2.11 2.38 -28.97
CA ASP A 15 1.90 3.58 -29.81
C ASP A 15 1.23 4.74 -29.05
N ASP A 16 0.58 4.48 -27.90
CA ASP A 16 -0.07 5.52 -27.09
C ASP A 16 0.85 6.13 -26.01
N LEU A 17 2.11 5.66 -25.90
CA LEU A 17 3.03 6.05 -24.83
C LEU A 17 3.23 7.57 -24.71
N ASP A 18 3.31 8.26 -25.83
CA ASP A 18 3.47 9.72 -25.83
C ASP A 18 2.25 10.41 -25.21
N GLN A 19 1.04 9.96 -25.52
CA GLN A 19 -0.19 10.53 -24.95
C GLN A 19 -0.35 10.16 -23.47
N TYR A 20 0.00 8.93 -23.11
CA TYR A 20 0.02 8.45 -21.72
C TYR A 20 0.94 9.32 -20.85
N ASN A 21 2.17 9.55 -21.30
CA ASN A 21 3.13 10.38 -20.57
C ASN A 21 2.72 11.85 -20.54
N ALA A 22 2.16 12.39 -21.63
CA ALA A 22 1.68 13.77 -21.67
C ALA A 22 0.56 14.01 -20.65
N LEU A 23 -0.38 13.07 -20.52
CA LEU A 23 -1.46 13.14 -19.56
C LEU A 23 -0.95 13.03 -18.12
N LEU A 24 -0.04 12.08 -17.83
CA LEU A 24 0.60 11.95 -16.52
C LEU A 24 1.29 13.24 -16.07
N ARG A 25 2.16 13.79 -16.93
CA ARG A 25 2.92 15.01 -16.65
C ARG A 25 1.99 16.18 -16.34
N TYR A 26 0.92 16.32 -17.10
CA TYR A 26 -0.06 17.37 -16.87
C TYR A 26 -0.74 17.24 -15.51
N THR A 27 -1.19 16.04 -15.15
CA THR A 27 -1.97 15.83 -13.91
C THR A 27 -1.15 15.81 -12.65
N PHE A 28 0.07 15.26 -12.69
CA PHE A 28 0.94 15.15 -11.52
C PHE A 28 1.87 16.35 -11.34
N GLN A 29 1.82 17.32 -12.25
CA GLN A 29 2.61 18.55 -12.20
C GLN A 29 4.11 18.31 -12.00
N VAL A 30 4.63 17.20 -12.53
CA VAL A 30 6.07 16.90 -12.47
C VAL A 30 6.78 18.02 -13.24
N THR A 31 7.43 18.92 -12.50
CA THR A 31 8.04 20.11 -13.08
C THR A 31 9.39 19.77 -13.70
N GLU A 32 9.84 20.54 -14.70
CA GLU A 32 11.21 20.43 -15.23
C GLU A 32 12.27 20.65 -14.13
N GLU A 33 11.94 21.41 -13.08
CA GLU A 33 12.81 21.67 -11.94
C GLU A 33 12.95 20.43 -11.02
N GLU A 34 11.88 19.68 -10.77
CA GLU A 34 11.93 18.38 -10.07
C GLU A 34 12.68 17.32 -10.88
N LEU A 35 12.51 17.31 -12.21
CA LEU A 35 13.26 16.43 -13.11
C LEU A 35 14.75 16.78 -13.14
N THR A 36 15.08 18.07 -13.17
CA THR A 36 16.47 18.54 -13.13
C THR A 36 17.12 18.28 -11.77
N ALA A 37 16.37 18.44 -10.66
CA ALA A 37 16.85 18.19 -9.30
C ALA A 37 17.07 16.70 -9.00
N THR A 38 16.37 15.80 -9.70
CA THR A 38 16.55 14.35 -9.62
C THR A 38 17.51 13.81 -10.70
N GLY A 39 18.07 14.67 -11.55
CA GLY A 39 19.05 14.29 -12.59
C GLY A 39 18.47 13.81 -13.93
N TRP A 40 17.15 13.80 -14.09
CA TRP A 40 16.46 13.21 -15.24
C TRP A 40 16.35 14.17 -16.44
N LYS A 41 16.68 13.69 -17.64
CA LYS A 41 16.37 14.36 -18.92
C LYS A 41 15.06 13.84 -19.53
N ASP A 42 14.47 14.65 -20.41
CA ASP A 42 13.13 14.45 -20.99
C ASP A 42 12.91 13.07 -21.66
N ASP A 43 13.97 12.45 -22.18
CA ASP A 43 13.95 11.13 -22.84
C ASP A 43 13.94 9.94 -21.84
N GLU A 44 14.40 10.12 -20.60
CA GLU A 44 14.55 9.05 -19.62
C GLU A 44 13.22 8.68 -18.94
N ILE A 45 12.29 9.62 -18.81
CA ILE A 45 10.90 9.32 -18.36
C ILE A 45 10.17 8.45 -19.39
N LYS A 46 10.40 8.71 -20.69
CA LYS A 46 9.82 7.89 -21.76
C LYS A 46 10.36 6.46 -21.71
N GLN A 47 11.66 6.29 -21.48
CA GLN A 47 12.29 4.97 -21.34
C GLN A 47 11.89 4.23 -20.06
N SER A 48 11.66 4.94 -18.94
CA SER A 48 11.30 4.32 -17.65
C SER A 48 9.81 3.98 -17.50
N LYS A 49 8.92 4.65 -18.24
CA LYS A 49 7.47 4.32 -18.31
C LYS A 49 7.12 3.36 -19.45
N PHE A 50 8.04 3.10 -20.39
CA PHE A 50 7.85 2.09 -21.45
C PHE A 50 7.48 0.70 -20.88
N PRO A 51 8.16 0.18 -19.84
CA PRO A 51 7.81 -1.12 -19.25
C PRO A 51 6.42 -1.16 -18.61
N VAL A 52 5.84 0.00 -18.26
CA VAL A 52 4.50 0.07 -17.65
C VAL A 52 3.45 -0.38 -18.65
N LEU A 53 3.52 0.08 -19.90
CA LEU A 53 2.57 -0.33 -20.94
C LEU A 53 2.75 -1.80 -21.37
N GLU A 54 3.95 -2.37 -21.19
CA GLU A 54 4.20 -3.79 -21.47
C GLU A 54 3.81 -4.73 -20.32
N ARG A 55 3.95 -4.28 -19.07
CA ARG A 55 3.90 -5.13 -17.88
C ARG A 55 2.68 -4.89 -16.99
N ALA A 56 1.87 -3.87 -17.28
CA ALA A 56 0.67 -3.53 -16.53
C ALA A 56 -0.57 -3.41 -17.42
N ASP A 57 -1.74 -3.59 -16.82
CA ASP A 57 -3.02 -3.40 -17.49
C ASP A 57 -3.35 -1.90 -17.49
N VAL A 58 -3.16 -1.23 -18.62
CA VAL A 58 -3.41 0.22 -18.73
C VAL A 58 -4.62 0.47 -19.63
N LEU A 59 -5.69 0.99 -19.05
CA LEU A 59 -6.94 1.35 -19.73
C LEU A 59 -6.96 2.85 -20.03
N GLY A 60 -7.42 3.21 -21.22
CA GLY A 60 -7.57 4.58 -21.69
C GLY A 60 -8.98 4.89 -22.19
N CYS A 61 -9.40 6.14 -22.02
CA CYS A 61 -10.58 6.73 -22.64
C CYS A 61 -10.13 7.75 -23.68
N PHE A 62 -10.69 7.66 -24.88
CA PHE A 62 -10.34 8.51 -26.02
C PHE A 62 -11.51 9.34 -26.50
N ASP A 63 -11.25 10.61 -26.80
CA ASP A 63 -12.11 11.50 -27.58
C ASP A 63 -11.53 11.59 -29.00
N GLY A 64 -12.12 10.82 -29.93
CA GLY A 64 -11.52 10.57 -31.24
C GLY A 64 -10.17 9.83 -31.11
N LYS A 65 -9.07 10.53 -31.41
CA LYS A 65 -7.70 9.98 -31.32
C LYS A 65 -6.94 10.41 -30.07
N ASN A 66 -7.51 11.32 -29.29
CA ASN A 66 -6.83 11.92 -28.14
C ASN A 66 -7.15 11.14 -26.87
N LEU A 67 -6.14 10.71 -26.14
CA LEU A 67 -6.29 10.12 -24.81
C LEU A 67 -6.71 11.22 -23.83
N VAL A 68 -7.87 11.06 -23.19
CA VAL A 68 -8.44 12.07 -22.27
C VAL A 68 -8.47 11.62 -20.83
N SER A 69 -8.40 10.31 -20.59
CA SER A 69 -8.31 9.72 -19.25
C SER A 69 -7.64 8.36 -19.30
N GLN A 70 -6.95 7.98 -18.23
CA GLN A 70 -6.23 6.72 -18.13
C GLN A 70 -6.26 6.15 -16.71
N PHE A 71 -6.04 4.84 -16.62
CA PHE A 71 -6.08 4.05 -15.40
C PHE A 71 -5.15 2.85 -15.57
N ALA A 72 -4.24 2.61 -14.61
CA ALA A 72 -3.32 1.46 -14.65
C ALA A 72 -3.52 0.55 -13.45
N VAL A 73 -3.36 -0.77 -13.66
CA VAL A 73 -3.31 -1.76 -12.59
C VAL A 73 -1.99 -2.53 -12.68
N TYR A 74 -1.15 -2.38 -11.66
CA TYR A 74 0.10 -3.13 -11.58
C TYR A 74 -0.16 -4.44 -10.84
N PRO A 75 0.18 -5.60 -11.43
CA PRO A 75 0.03 -6.88 -10.77
C PRO A 75 1.15 -7.06 -9.73
N LEU A 76 0.80 -7.16 -8.46
CA LEU A 76 1.72 -7.38 -7.35
C LEU A 76 1.26 -8.56 -6.50
N LYS A 77 2.09 -8.92 -5.52
CA LYS A 77 1.71 -9.82 -4.44
C LYS A 77 1.80 -9.08 -3.11
N MET A 78 0.94 -9.43 -2.18
CA MET A 78 0.88 -8.86 -0.83
C MET A 78 0.79 -10.00 0.18
N ASN A 79 1.51 -9.88 1.30
CA ASN A 79 1.28 -10.75 2.45
C ASN A 79 0.05 -10.23 3.22
N ILE A 80 -0.98 -11.05 3.35
CA ILE A 80 -2.12 -10.81 4.23
C ILE A 80 -2.14 -11.95 5.24
N TYR A 81 -1.62 -11.67 6.45
CA TYR A 81 -1.59 -12.61 7.58
C TYR A 81 -0.92 -13.96 7.22
N ASP A 82 0.29 -13.87 6.65
CA ASP A 82 1.12 -15.00 6.22
C ASP A 82 0.58 -15.78 5.00
N THR A 83 -0.51 -15.32 4.40
CA THR A 83 -1.01 -15.79 3.11
C THR A 83 -0.63 -14.82 1.99
N VAL A 84 -0.17 -15.34 0.85
CA VAL A 84 0.23 -14.52 -0.30
C VAL A 84 -0.96 -14.29 -1.23
N TYR A 85 -1.43 -13.05 -1.31
CA TYR A 85 -2.50 -12.62 -2.20
C TYR A 85 -1.94 -12.00 -3.48
N HIS A 86 -2.56 -12.32 -4.61
CA HIS A 86 -2.38 -11.59 -5.86
C HIS A 86 -3.26 -10.34 -5.84
N VAL A 87 -2.63 -9.17 -5.91
CA VAL A 87 -3.30 -7.88 -5.74
C VAL A 87 -3.08 -7.00 -6.96
N GLY A 88 -4.02 -6.09 -7.21
CA GLY A 88 -3.84 -5.00 -8.17
C GLY A 88 -3.51 -3.70 -7.46
N PHE A 89 -2.37 -3.10 -7.80
CA PHE A 89 -2.04 -1.76 -7.36
C PHE A 89 -2.53 -0.76 -8.40
N VAL A 90 -3.57 0.01 -8.07
CA VAL A 90 -4.14 1.01 -8.96
C VAL A 90 -3.27 2.26 -8.92
N THR A 91 -2.79 2.68 -10.10
CA THR A 91 -1.93 3.85 -10.27
C THR A 91 -2.30 4.59 -11.56
N SER A 92 -1.62 5.72 -11.80
CA SER A 92 -1.72 6.50 -13.04
C SER A 92 -3.16 6.93 -13.37
N VAL A 93 -3.94 7.21 -12.33
CA VAL A 93 -5.34 7.64 -12.40
C VAL A 93 -5.42 9.10 -12.82
N CYS A 94 -5.65 9.36 -14.11
CA CYS A 94 -5.57 10.71 -14.68
C CYS A 94 -6.76 11.02 -15.58
N THR A 95 -7.20 12.29 -15.58
CA THR A 95 -8.22 12.81 -16.51
C THR A 95 -7.90 14.27 -16.78
N TYR A 96 -7.89 14.69 -18.05
CA TYR A 96 -7.75 16.11 -18.38
C TYR A 96 -8.92 16.92 -17.78
N PRO A 97 -8.67 18.12 -17.20
CA PRO A 97 -9.67 18.90 -16.47
C PRO A 97 -10.97 19.16 -17.24
N GLU A 98 -10.88 19.45 -18.53
CA GLU A 98 -12.02 19.72 -19.42
C GLU A 98 -12.95 18.49 -19.62
N TYR A 99 -12.48 17.29 -19.26
CA TYR A 99 -13.24 16.03 -19.30
C TYR A 99 -13.71 15.58 -17.90
N THR A 100 -13.31 16.27 -16.82
CA THR A 100 -13.74 15.94 -15.46
C THR A 100 -15.25 16.12 -15.25
N GLY A 101 -15.83 15.43 -14.27
CA GLY A 101 -17.27 15.48 -14.00
C GLY A 101 -18.14 14.61 -14.92
N ASN A 102 -17.59 14.07 -16.02
CA ASN A 102 -18.33 13.22 -16.97
C ASN A 102 -18.41 11.73 -16.58
N GLY A 103 -17.90 11.34 -15.40
CA GLY A 103 -17.92 9.96 -14.92
C GLY A 103 -16.97 9.00 -15.67
N ILE A 104 -16.07 9.50 -16.51
CA ILE A 104 -15.11 8.70 -17.29
C ILE A 104 -14.25 7.82 -16.39
N MET A 105 -13.65 8.41 -15.34
CA MET A 105 -12.80 7.66 -14.41
C MET A 105 -13.55 6.54 -13.69
N LYS A 106 -14.81 6.78 -13.29
CA LYS A 106 -15.64 5.75 -12.66
C LYS A 106 -15.83 4.56 -13.61
N ARG A 107 -16.03 4.81 -14.91
CA ARG A 107 -16.15 3.73 -15.92
C ARG A 107 -14.84 2.97 -16.11
N LEU A 108 -13.71 3.65 -16.22
CA LEU A 108 -12.38 3.02 -16.31
C LEU A 108 -12.10 2.15 -15.08
N MET A 109 -12.40 2.65 -13.88
CA MET A 109 -12.22 1.91 -12.64
C MET A 109 -13.10 0.65 -12.59
N ILE A 110 -14.39 0.74 -12.96
CA ILE A 110 -15.26 -0.45 -13.04
C ILE A 110 -14.68 -1.48 -14.01
N GLN A 111 -14.21 -1.06 -15.19
CA GLN A 111 -13.60 -1.96 -16.16
C GLN A 111 -12.34 -2.64 -15.60
N GLY A 112 -11.44 -1.86 -14.99
CA GLY A 112 -10.21 -2.37 -14.37
C GLY A 112 -10.49 -3.38 -13.25
N LEU A 113 -11.38 -3.03 -12.32
CA LEU A 113 -11.76 -3.93 -11.22
C LEU A 113 -12.52 -5.17 -11.71
N THR A 114 -13.31 -5.05 -12.78
CA THR A 114 -13.95 -6.20 -13.44
C THR A 114 -12.92 -7.14 -14.05
N GLN A 115 -11.87 -6.60 -14.65
CA GLN A 115 -10.78 -7.41 -15.18
C GLN A 115 -10.02 -8.12 -14.07
N MET A 116 -9.71 -7.42 -12.97
CA MET A 116 -9.10 -8.01 -11.79
C MET A 116 -9.89 -9.19 -11.24
N HIS A 117 -11.22 -9.06 -11.15
CA HIS A 117 -12.10 -10.16 -10.73
C HIS A 117 -11.99 -11.38 -11.67
N LYS A 118 -11.99 -11.17 -12.99
CA LYS A 118 -11.83 -12.27 -13.98
C LYS A 118 -10.48 -12.98 -13.87
N GLU A 119 -9.45 -12.28 -13.42
CA GLU A 119 -8.10 -12.81 -13.24
C GLU A 119 -7.86 -13.40 -11.86
N GLY A 120 -8.87 -13.42 -10.99
CA GLY A 120 -8.76 -13.95 -9.62
C GLY A 120 -8.02 -13.03 -8.65
N LYS A 121 -7.79 -11.75 -9.00
CA LYS A 121 -7.23 -10.75 -8.07
C LYS A 121 -8.36 -10.24 -7.17
N SER A 122 -8.44 -10.76 -5.96
CA SER A 122 -9.55 -10.48 -5.03
C SER A 122 -9.39 -9.18 -4.22
N PHE A 123 -8.23 -8.53 -4.29
CA PHE A 123 -7.94 -7.30 -3.56
C PHE A 123 -7.18 -6.28 -4.42
N ALA A 124 -7.49 -5.00 -4.18
CA ALA A 124 -6.83 -3.87 -4.82
C ALA A 124 -6.37 -2.84 -3.77
N LEU A 125 -5.28 -2.15 -4.07
CA LEU A 125 -4.77 -1.04 -3.25
C LEU A 125 -4.41 0.16 -4.12
N LEU A 126 -4.42 1.36 -3.53
CA LEU A 126 -4.00 2.59 -4.17
C LEU A 126 -3.43 3.60 -3.17
N TYR A 127 -2.67 4.56 -3.69
CA TYR A 127 -2.35 5.79 -2.98
C TYR A 127 -3.35 6.89 -3.34
N PRO A 128 -4.13 7.42 -2.38
CA PRO A 128 -5.23 8.33 -2.69
C PRO A 128 -4.75 9.77 -2.87
N TYR A 129 -5.02 10.38 -4.04
CA TYR A 129 -4.96 11.84 -4.18
C TYR A 129 -6.16 12.53 -3.51
N SER A 130 -7.31 11.84 -3.42
CA SER A 130 -8.54 12.34 -2.79
C SER A 130 -9.28 11.19 -2.11
N ILE A 131 -9.08 11.06 -0.80
CA ILE A 131 -9.76 10.07 0.04
C ILE A 131 -11.30 10.13 -0.15
N PRO A 132 -11.96 11.30 -0.08
CA PRO A 132 -13.41 11.36 -0.25
C PRO A 132 -13.90 10.77 -1.58
N LEU A 133 -13.19 11.00 -2.70
CA LEU A 133 -13.57 10.43 -3.99
C LEU A 133 -13.58 8.91 -3.96
N TYR A 134 -12.51 8.31 -3.43
CA TYR A 134 -12.35 6.86 -3.39
C TYR A 134 -13.28 6.19 -2.39
N HIS A 135 -13.66 6.86 -1.28
CA HIS A 135 -14.70 6.37 -0.36
C HIS A 135 -16.04 6.12 -1.10
N HIS A 136 -16.45 7.04 -1.97
CA HIS A 136 -17.68 6.87 -2.77
C HIS A 136 -17.59 5.71 -3.77
N LEU A 137 -16.39 5.17 -4.00
CA LEU A 137 -16.12 4.03 -4.89
C LEU A 137 -15.81 2.75 -4.09
N GLY A 138 -16.06 2.75 -2.78
CA GLY A 138 -15.92 1.57 -1.91
C GLY A 138 -14.49 1.25 -1.47
N TRP A 139 -13.55 2.17 -1.68
CA TRP A 139 -12.22 2.09 -1.08
C TRP A 139 -12.26 2.60 0.35
N GLU A 140 -11.42 2.07 1.22
CA GLU A 140 -11.26 2.56 2.59
C GLU A 140 -9.78 2.58 2.99
N ILE A 141 -9.44 3.41 3.96
CA ILE A 141 -8.07 3.50 4.49
C ILE A 141 -7.69 2.15 5.13
N ILE A 142 -6.48 1.69 4.84
CA ILE A 142 -5.94 0.44 5.40
C ILE A 142 -4.58 0.63 6.08
N SER A 143 -3.87 1.74 5.85
CA SER A 143 -2.55 1.97 6.47
C SER A 143 -2.30 3.44 6.78
N ASN A 144 -1.37 3.67 7.71
CA ASN A 144 -0.87 5.00 8.06
C ASN A 144 0.61 5.13 7.72
N LYS A 145 1.01 6.38 7.49
CA LYS A 145 2.40 6.83 7.50
C LYS A 145 2.57 7.75 8.70
N ILE A 146 3.54 7.44 9.55
CA ILE A 146 3.95 8.31 10.66
C ILE A 146 5.31 8.89 10.30
N SER A 147 5.39 10.21 10.19
CA SER A 147 6.63 10.94 9.96
C SER A 147 7.17 11.49 11.27
N PHE A 148 8.46 11.33 11.52
CA PHE A 148 9.10 11.72 12.77
C PHE A 148 10.34 12.59 12.50
N ASN A 149 10.59 13.52 13.41
CA ASN A 149 11.80 14.35 13.41
C ASN A 149 12.50 14.22 14.77
N ILE A 150 13.75 13.77 14.74
CA ILE A 150 14.58 13.53 15.92
C ILE A 150 15.78 14.47 15.85
N LYS A 151 16.08 15.16 16.95
CA LYS A 151 17.31 15.96 17.05
C LYS A 151 18.50 15.09 17.42
N ASP A 152 19.69 15.52 17.06
CA ASP A 152 20.99 14.95 17.44
C ASP A 152 21.05 14.42 18.89
N ARG A 153 20.68 15.25 19.87
CA ARG A 153 20.70 14.94 21.31
C ARG A 153 19.70 13.85 21.73
N GLN A 154 18.71 13.56 20.87
CA GLN A 154 17.66 12.58 21.08
C GLN A 154 17.98 11.26 20.36
N ILE A 155 19.01 11.23 19.51
CA ILE A 155 19.47 9.99 18.88
C ILE A 155 19.95 9.02 19.97
N PRO A 156 19.49 7.76 19.97
CA PRO A 156 19.91 6.79 20.97
C PRO A 156 21.44 6.60 21.00
N THR A 157 22.07 6.81 22.16
CA THR A 157 23.55 6.75 22.32
C THR A 157 24.05 5.46 22.96
N LYS A 158 23.17 4.71 23.63
CA LYS A 158 23.50 3.45 24.32
C LYS A 158 23.16 2.21 23.51
N VAL A 159 22.66 2.39 22.29
CA VAL A 159 22.35 1.28 21.40
C VAL A 159 23.65 0.71 20.86
N SER A 160 23.79 -0.61 21.00
CA SER A 160 24.87 -1.34 20.35
C SER A 160 24.36 -2.70 19.95
N ALA A 161 24.79 -3.17 18.79
CA ALA A 161 24.48 -4.48 18.26
C ALA A 161 25.77 -5.22 17.88
N PRO A 162 25.83 -6.55 18.06
CA PRO A 162 27.08 -7.31 17.91
C PRO A 162 27.51 -7.50 16.44
N GLY A 163 26.58 -7.34 15.50
CA GLY A 163 26.83 -7.34 14.06
C GLY A 163 27.44 -6.03 13.54
N TYR A 164 27.28 -5.77 12.25
CA TYR A 164 27.83 -4.58 11.59
C TYR A 164 26.91 -4.07 10.48
N VAL A 165 27.07 -2.80 10.13
CA VAL A 165 26.38 -2.18 8.99
C VAL A 165 27.36 -1.98 7.83
N ARG A 166 26.89 -2.26 6.61
CA ARG A 166 27.62 -2.00 5.37
C ARG A 166 26.73 -1.28 4.37
N ARG A 167 27.27 -0.26 3.71
CA ARG A 167 26.62 0.36 2.55
C ARG A 167 26.71 -0.57 1.33
N VAL A 168 25.61 -0.71 0.62
CA VAL A 168 25.49 -1.54 -0.58
C VAL A 168 24.91 -0.72 -1.74
N ALA A 169 25.05 -1.22 -2.96
CA ALA A 169 24.42 -0.61 -4.13
C ALA A 169 22.89 -0.78 -4.10
N TRP A 170 22.16 0.10 -4.79
CA TRP A 170 20.70 0.09 -4.85
C TRP A 170 20.14 -1.17 -5.52
N ASP A 171 20.90 -1.82 -6.40
CA ASP A 171 20.57 -3.04 -7.12
C ASP A 171 21.10 -4.32 -6.44
N ASN A 172 21.61 -4.20 -5.21
CA ASN A 172 22.21 -5.30 -4.47
C ASN A 172 21.18 -6.44 -4.21
N THR A 173 21.61 -7.67 -4.48
CA THR A 173 20.75 -8.86 -4.36
C THR A 173 20.33 -9.14 -2.91
N GLU A 174 21.23 -9.01 -1.93
CA GLU A 174 20.92 -9.27 -0.52
C GLU A 174 19.90 -8.26 0.01
N PHE A 175 19.95 -7.01 -0.44
CA PHE A 175 18.96 -5.99 -0.13
C PHE A 175 17.56 -6.36 -0.65
N HIS A 176 17.44 -6.75 -1.92
CA HIS A 176 16.17 -7.18 -2.51
C HIS A 176 15.61 -8.48 -1.88
N GLU A 177 16.48 -9.44 -1.56
CA GLU A 177 16.12 -10.68 -0.88
C GLU A 177 15.68 -10.43 0.56
N LEU A 178 16.34 -9.52 1.27
CA LEU A 178 15.97 -9.11 2.62
C LEU A 178 14.58 -8.47 2.65
N HIS A 179 14.26 -7.57 1.71
CA HIS A 179 12.90 -7.02 1.57
C HIS A 179 11.88 -8.14 1.30
N SER A 180 12.19 -9.05 0.38
CA SER A 180 11.31 -10.18 0.05
C SER A 180 11.06 -11.09 1.26
N HIS A 181 12.06 -11.30 2.10
CA HIS A 181 11.91 -12.04 3.35
C HIS A 181 11.08 -11.26 4.37
N PHE A 182 11.31 -9.97 4.53
CA PHE A 182 10.50 -9.11 5.40
C PHE A 182 9.02 -9.13 4.97
N ALA A 183 8.75 -9.03 3.66
CA ALA A 183 7.41 -9.16 3.10
C ALA A 183 6.76 -10.51 3.42
N SER A 184 7.53 -11.60 3.39
CA SER A 184 7.02 -12.95 3.70
C SER A 184 6.56 -13.16 5.15
N ILE A 185 6.94 -12.29 6.09
CA ILE A 185 6.61 -12.41 7.51
C ILE A 185 5.85 -11.18 8.06
N THR A 186 5.47 -10.26 7.18
CA THR A 186 4.88 -8.97 7.57
C THR A 186 3.56 -8.75 6.85
N HIS A 187 2.46 -8.89 7.60
CA HIS A 187 1.11 -8.52 7.14
C HIS A 187 1.12 -7.10 6.54
N GLY A 188 0.52 -6.96 5.37
CA GLY A 188 0.45 -5.73 4.59
C GLY A 188 1.51 -5.60 3.51
N CYS A 189 2.68 -6.20 3.71
CA CYS A 189 3.85 -5.84 2.93
C CYS A 189 3.78 -6.41 1.52
N LEU A 190 4.15 -5.58 0.53
CA LEU A 190 4.16 -5.98 -0.87
C LEU A 190 5.43 -6.75 -1.22
N PHE A 191 5.31 -7.78 -2.04
CA PHE A 191 6.47 -8.37 -2.70
C PHE A 191 6.81 -7.52 -3.92
N ARG A 192 7.88 -6.73 -3.81
CA ARG A 192 8.38 -5.90 -4.91
C ARG A 192 8.91 -6.77 -6.04
N ASN A 193 8.23 -6.74 -7.19
CA ASN A 193 8.78 -7.24 -8.45
C ASN A 193 9.66 -6.16 -9.11
N ALA A 194 10.20 -6.42 -10.30
CA ALA A 194 11.05 -5.46 -11.02
C ALA A 194 10.35 -4.10 -11.22
N LEU A 195 9.06 -4.10 -11.59
CA LEU A 195 8.28 -2.89 -11.80
C LEU A 195 8.12 -2.08 -10.50
N ALA A 196 7.84 -2.74 -9.37
CA ALA A 196 7.72 -2.07 -8.08
C ALA A 196 9.06 -1.50 -7.59
N TRP A 197 10.19 -2.18 -7.83
CA TRP A 197 11.52 -1.64 -7.53
C TRP A 197 11.86 -0.44 -8.41
N GLU A 198 11.55 -0.49 -9.71
CA GLU A 198 11.72 0.64 -10.63
C GLU A 198 10.90 1.87 -10.17
N GLU A 199 9.66 1.67 -9.70
CA GLU A 199 8.83 2.75 -9.14
C GLU A 199 9.37 3.27 -7.81
N TYR A 200 9.81 2.37 -6.93
CA TYR A 200 10.38 2.73 -5.63
C TYR A 200 11.54 3.71 -5.79
N TRP A 201 12.47 3.48 -6.72
CA TRP A 201 13.65 4.31 -6.94
C TRP A 201 13.42 5.54 -7.83
N ARG A 202 12.25 5.66 -8.47
CA ARG A 202 12.05 6.60 -9.59
C ARG A 202 12.33 8.08 -9.29
N TRP A 203 12.06 8.51 -8.06
CA TRP A 203 12.14 9.92 -7.65
C TRP A 203 13.28 10.20 -6.67
N ASP A 204 14.18 9.23 -6.48
CA ASP A 204 15.28 9.36 -5.54
C ASP A 204 16.46 10.12 -6.17
N GLU A 205 17.18 10.87 -5.32
CA GLU A 205 18.40 11.58 -5.72
C GLU A 205 19.56 10.57 -5.86
N ASP A 206 20.52 10.83 -6.76
CA ASP A 206 21.70 9.96 -6.99
C ASP A 206 22.50 9.67 -5.70
N ASP A 207 22.49 10.60 -4.74
CA ASP A 207 23.17 10.48 -3.44
C ASP A 207 22.38 9.63 -2.42
N THR A 208 21.29 8.98 -2.82
CA THR A 208 20.53 8.06 -1.96
C THR A 208 21.34 6.80 -1.70
N ASN A 209 21.51 6.47 -0.43
CA ASN A 209 22.33 5.36 0.04
C ASN A 209 21.47 4.23 0.63
N VAL A 210 21.94 2.99 0.46
CA VAL A 210 21.40 1.80 1.14
C VAL A 210 22.42 1.30 2.15
N ALA A 211 22.00 1.13 3.40
CA ALA A 211 22.81 0.52 4.45
C ALA A 211 22.11 -0.73 4.98
N VAL A 212 22.82 -1.86 4.99
CA VAL A 212 22.32 -3.16 5.44
C VAL A 212 23.05 -3.57 6.72
N TYR A 213 22.27 -3.99 7.72
CA TYR A 213 22.77 -4.62 8.93
C TYR A 213 22.93 -6.13 8.74
N TYR A 214 24.11 -6.62 9.08
CA TYR A 214 24.47 -8.05 9.11
C TYR A 214 24.73 -8.47 10.55
N ASN A 215 24.16 -9.60 10.95
CA ASN A 215 24.44 -10.18 12.28
C ASN A 215 25.83 -10.83 12.33
N VAL A 216 26.20 -11.38 13.49
CA VAL A 216 27.51 -12.06 13.71
C VAL A 216 27.78 -13.29 12.84
N LYS A 217 26.79 -13.75 12.06
CA LYS A 217 26.89 -14.86 11.11
C LYS A 217 26.86 -14.38 9.65
N ASP A 218 27.09 -13.08 9.41
CA ASP A 218 27.03 -12.45 8.10
C ASP A 218 25.66 -12.59 7.40
N LYS A 219 24.57 -12.74 8.16
CA LYS A 219 23.21 -12.77 7.59
C LYS A 219 22.59 -11.37 7.62
N PRO A 220 22.07 -10.86 6.49
CA PRO A 220 21.34 -9.58 6.47
C PRO A 220 20.05 -9.69 7.31
N CYS A 221 19.80 -8.70 8.16
CA CYS A 221 18.66 -8.73 9.10
C CYS A 221 17.87 -7.40 9.19
N GLY A 222 18.33 -6.35 8.52
CA GLY A 222 17.62 -5.08 8.40
C GLY A 222 18.35 -4.15 7.45
N TYR A 223 17.65 -3.17 6.90
CA TYR A 223 18.25 -2.13 6.08
C TYR A 223 17.62 -0.77 6.34
N MET A 224 18.32 0.28 5.92
CA MET A 224 17.76 1.60 5.76
C MET A 224 18.15 2.20 4.39
N VAL A 225 17.20 2.90 3.79
CA VAL A 225 17.41 3.74 2.60
C VAL A 225 17.37 5.19 3.04
N TYR A 226 18.43 5.94 2.77
CA TYR A 226 18.60 7.28 3.33
C TYR A 226 19.41 8.24 2.45
N LEU A 227 19.22 9.53 2.69
CA LEU A 227 19.97 10.63 2.08
C LEU A 227 20.44 11.57 3.19
N ILE A 228 21.67 12.08 3.11
CA ILE A 228 22.15 13.16 4.00
C ILE A 228 22.23 14.45 3.20
N LYS A 229 21.50 15.48 3.62
CA LYS A 229 21.44 16.77 2.93
C LYS A 229 21.18 17.88 3.94
N ASN A 230 21.90 18.99 3.83
CA ASN A 230 21.79 20.14 4.74
C ASN A 230 21.88 19.75 6.23
N ASP A 231 22.84 18.89 6.57
CA ASP A 231 23.05 18.37 7.93
C ASP A 231 21.84 17.61 8.51
N ILE A 232 20.96 17.08 7.66
CA ILE A 232 19.82 16.24 8.04
C ILE A 232 19.94 14.87 7.38
N MET A 233 19.76 13.80 8.16
CA MET A 233 19.59 12.45 7.63
C MET A 233 18.11 12.19 7.35
N HIS A 234 17.75 12.09 6.07
CA HIS A 234 16.43 11.73 5.60
C HIS A 234 16.34 10.21 5.40
N ILE A 235 15.61 9.52 6.27
CA ILE A 235 15.33 8.08 6.18
C ILE A 235 14.04 7.88 5.39
N LYS A 236 14.18 7.37 4.16
CA LYS A 236 13.06 7.02 3.30
C LYS A 236 12.31 5.81 3.86
N GLU A 237 13.05 4.76 4.16
CA GLU A 237 12.53 3.48 4.64
C GLU A 237 13.57 2.83 5.56
N MET A 238 13.09 2.22 6.65
CA MET A 238 13.90 1.40 7.53
C MET A 238 13.11 0.16 7.90
N ILE A 239 13.64 -1.02 7.58
CA ILE A 239 13.04 -2.30 7.93
C ILE A 239 14.02 -3.15 8.71
N TYR A 240 13.50 -4.03 9.55
CA TYR A 240 14.29 -4.94 10.37
C TYR A 240 13.47 -6.19 10.69
N LEU A 241 14.14 -7.34 10.69
CA LEU A 241 13.53 -8.63 11.02
C LEU A 241 13.47 -8.87 12.54
N ASN A 242 14.27 -8.12 13.31
CA ASN A 242 14.38 -8.27 14.76
C ASN A 242 14.97 -7.01 15.43
N ARG A 243 14.88 -6.98 16.77
CA ARG A 243 15.35 -5.87 17.61
C ARG A 243 16.87 -5.65 17.55
N GLU A 244 17.65 -6.68 17.26
CA GLU A 244 19.12 -6.56 17.10
C GLU A 244 19.44 -5.69 15.87
N ALA A 245 18.84 -6.00 14.72
CA ALA A 245 19.05 -5.24 13.49
C ALA A 245 18.58 -3.79 13.63
N GLN A 246 17.45 -3.57 14.29
CA GLN A 246 16.96 -2.22 14.59
C GLN A 246 17.97 -1.42 15.43
N LYS A 247 18.53 -2.01 16.49
CA LYS A 247 19.58 -1.37 17.31
C LYS A 247 20.83 -1.08 16.49
N GLY A 248 21.25 -2.01 15.63
CA GLY A 248 22.42 -1.83 14.78
C GLY A 248 22.26 -0.72 13.74
N LEU A 249 21.05 -0.53 13.20
CA LEU A 249 20.74 0.59 12.30
C LEU A 249 20.73 1.93 13.06
N TRP A 250 20.19 1.98 14.28
CA TRP A 250 20.28 3.18 15.13
C TRP A 250 21.71 3.51 15.59
N GLU A 251 22.53 2.49 15.88
CA GLU A 251 23.96 2.66 16.15
C GLU A 251 24.69 3.24 14.92
N TYR A 252 24.33 2.79 13.72
CA TYR A 252 24.84 3.36 12.47
C TYR A 252 24.38 4.81 12.24
N ILE A 253 23.12 5.15 12.54
CA ILE A 253 22.62 6.54 12.49
C ILE A 253 23.43 7.40 13.47
N HIS A 254 23.65 6.93 14.70
CA HIS A 254 24.42 7.64 15.71
C HIS A 254 25.88 7.89 15.29
N ALA A 255 26.49 6.98 14.52
CA ALA A 255 27.85 7.17 13.99
C ALA A 255 27.99 8.37 13.03
N HIS A 256 26.89 9.03 12.65
CA HIS A 256 26.87 10.27 11.89
C HIS A 256 26.71 11.53 12.75
N ASP A 257 26.85 11.43 14.08
CA ASP A 257 26.67 12.54 15.05
C ASP A 257 27.40 13.85 14.69
N SER A 258 28.59 13.75 14.10
CA SER A 258 29.39 14.90 13.67
C SER A 258 28.97 15.49 12.31
N MET A 259 28.06 14.83 11.60
CA MET A 259 27.59 15.18 10.25
C MET A 259 26.13 15.63 10.21
N ILE A 260 25.34 15.37 11.25
CA ILE A 260 23.89 15.64 11.23
C ILE A 260 23.40 16.29 12.53
N ASP A 261 22.49 17.25 12.38
CA ASP A 261 21.75 17.90 13.46
C ASP A 261 20.39 17.23 13.70
N GLU A 262 19.80 16.63 12.66
CA GLU A 262 18.47 16.00 12.73
C GLU A 262 18.37 14.71 11.90
N VAL A 263 17.46 13.83 12.31
CA VAL A 263 17.01 12.65 11.57
C VAL A 263 15.53 12.82 11.27
N HIS A 264 15.17 12.87 9.98
CA HIS A 264 13.80 12.91 9.52
C HIS A 264 13.47 11.57 8.89
N GLY A 265 12.44 10.89 9.38
CA GLY A 265 12.12 9.56 8.88
C GLY A 265 10.64 9.27 8.84
N ASN A 266 10.32 8.10 8.30
CA ASN A 266 8.97 7.60 8.19
C ASN A 266 8.90 6.16 8.72
N THR A 267 7.82 5.85 9.44
CA THR A 267 7.44 4.49 9.76
C THR A 267 6.06 4.16 9.17
N TYR A 268 5.92 2.91 8.75
CA TYR A 268 4.71 2.33 8.16
C TYR A 268 4.12 1.22 9.03
N PHE A 269 4.66 1.02 10.24
CA PHE A 269 4.15 0.07 11.23
C PHE A 269 2.92 0.59 12.00
N SER A 270 2.45 1.81 11.71
CA SER A 270 1.35 2.49 12.42
C SER A 270 1.52 2.62 13.94
N GLU A 271 2.74 2.42 14.45
CA GLU A 271 3.14 2.63 15.85
C GLU A 271 4.13 3.81 15.95
N PRO A 272 3.93 4.73 16.91
CA PRO A 272 4.85 5.84 17.15
C PRO A 272 6.22 5.35 17.63
N ILE A 273 7.31 5.87 17.06
CA ILE A 273 8.66 5.46 17.47
C ILE A 273 9.07 6.10 18.80
N ALA A 274 8.41 7.17 19.23
CA ALA A 274 8.72 7.89 20.47
C ALA A 274 8.76 6.97 21.70
N PHE A 275 7.91 5.94 21.74
CA PHE A 275 7.84 4.99 22.85
C PHE A 275 9.14 4.18 23.01
N GLU A 276 9.89 3.97 21.93
CA GLU A 276 11.11 3.17 21.94
C GLU A 276 12.37 3.99 22.25
N MET A 277 12.24 5.31 22.36
CA MET A 277 13.36 6.25 22.54
C MET A 277 13.59 6.61 24.01
N ASP A 278 14.85 6.86 24.38
CA ASP A 278 15.20 7.36 25.71
C ASP A 278 14.64 8.78 25.95
N ASP A 279 14.73 9.66 24.95
CA ASP A 279 14.06 10.96 24.89
C ASP A 279 12.97 10.92 23.80
N GLY A 280 11.80 10.43 24.18
CA GLY A 280 10.61 10.33 23.32
C GLY A 280 9.81 11.64 23.18
N ASP A 281 10.29 12.79 23.69
CA ASP A 281 9.65 14.09 23.48
C ASP A 281 9.95 14.61 22.06
N ILE A 282 9.41 13.89 21.08
CA ILE A 282 9.55 14.16 19.65
C ILE A 282 8.19 14.42 19.02
N LYS A 283 8.20 15.12 17.87
CA LYS A 283 6.98 15.33 17.08
C LYS A 283 6.84 14.22 16.06
N GLU A 284 5.69 13.57 16.08
CA GLU A 284 5.28 12.59 15.09
C GLU A 284 3.98 13.05 14.42
N ALA A 285 3.95 13.02 13.08
CA ALA A 285 2.80 13.38 12.28
C ALA A 285 2.24 12.11 11.62
N ILE A 286 1.03 11.72 12.02
CA ILE A 286 0.29 10.61 11.43
C ILE A 286 -0.61 11.10 10.29
N ARG A 287 -0.61 10.37 9.17
CA ARG A 287 -1.59 10.55 8.10
C ARG A 287 -1.98 9.20 7.48
N PRO A 288 -3.21 9.06 6.97
CA PRO A 288 -3.56 7.96 6.08
C PRO A 288 -2.58 7.85 4.92
N TYR A 289 -2.20 6.63 4.54
CA TYR A 289 -1.21 6.39 3.48
C TYR A 289 -1.78 5.64 2.29
N ALA A 290 -2.24 4.40 2.48
CA ALA A 290 -2.85 3.61 1.41
C ALA A 290 -4.34 3.34 1.70
N MET A 291 -5.09 3.19 0.61
CA MET A 291 -6.45 2.67 0.64
C MET A 291 -6.50 1.29 0.02
N GLY A 292 -7.37 0.44 0.55
CA GLY A 292 -7.64 -0.90 0.08
C GLY A 292 -9.10 -1.08 -0.31
N ARG A 293 -9.34 -2.06 -1.18
CA ARG A 293 -10.67 -2.45 -1.61
C ARG A 293 -10.71 -3.93 -1.98
N ILE A 294 -11.60 -4.67 -1.33
CA ILE A 294 -11.94 -6.03 -1.78
C ILE A 294 -12.65 -5.94 -3.13
N VAL A 295 -12.11 -6.66 -4.11
CA VAL A 295 -12.65 -6.75 -5.48
C VAL A 295 -13.68 -7.87 -5.57
N ASP A 296 -13.42 -8.98 -4.91
CA ASP A 296 -14.29 -10.16 -4.86
C ASP A 296 -14.32 -10.69 -3.43
N VAL A 297 -15.44 -10.52 -2.74
CA VAL A 297 -15.61 -10.99 -1.35
C VAL A 297 -15.49 -12.50 -1.26
N ALA A 298 -16.06 -13.25 -2.21
CA ALA A 298 -15.99 -14.71 -2.17
C ALA A 298 -14.54 -15.19 -2.37
N GLY A 299 -13.89 -14.70 -3.42
CA GLY A 299 -12.50 -15.05 -3.72
C GLY A 299 -11.50 -14.55 -2.67
N PHE A 300 -11.78 -13.44 -1.98
CA PHE A 300 -10.91 -12.96 -0.89
C PHE A 300 -10.96 -13.89 0.32
N LEU A 301 -12.15 -14.37 0.67
CA LEU A 301 -12.39 -15.21 1.85
C LEU A 301 -11.88 -16.65 1.68
N GLU A 302 -11.72 -17.15 0.44
CA GLU A 302 -11.24 -18.52 0.19
C GLU A 302 -9.89 -18.82 0.85
N ASP A 303 -8.97 -17.84 0.83
CA ASP A 303 -7.62 -17.97 1.38
C ASP A 303 -7.44 -17.16 2.68
N TYR A 304 -8.50 -16.52 3.19
CA TYR A 304 -8.39 -15.58 4.31
C TYR A 304 -8.19 -16.33 5.62
N PRO A 305 -7.05 -16.10 6.30
CA PRO A 305 -6.79 -16.72 7.58
C PRO A 305 -7.53 -15.95 8.68
N CYS A 306 -8.09 -16.70 9.62
CA CYS A 306 -8.80 -16.14 10.77
C CYS A 306 -8.06 -16.49 12.06
N ASP A 307 -8.39 -15.82 13.17
CA ASP A 307 -7.76 -16.12 14.45
C ASP A 307 -8.17 -17.55 14.91
N PRO A 308 -7.23 -18.50 15.05
CA PRO A 308 -7.55 -19.85 15.48
C PRO A 308 -8.03 -19.93 16.93
N ASP A 309 -7.73 -18.93 17.76
CA ASP A 309 -8.13 -18.87 19.16
C ASP A 309 -9.52 -18.23 19.36
N GLY A 310 -10.11 -17.67 18.30
CA GLY A 310 -11.44 -17.02 18.30
C GLY A 310 -12.65 -17.97 18.36
N GLY A 311 -12.40 -19.27 18.21
CA GLY A 311 -13.43 -20.30 18.15
C GLY A 311 -14.16 -20.38 16.80
N GLU A 312 -15.30 -21.07 16.79
CA GLU A 312 -16.12 -21.18 15.57
C GLU A 312 -17.20 -20.10 15.53
N LEU A 313 -17.54 -19.65 14.32
CA LEU A 313 -18.62 -18.71 14.06
C LEU A 313 -19.26 -18.97 12.69
N CYS A 314 -20.58 -19.13 12.64
CA CYS A 314 -21.35 -19.05 11.40
C CYS A 314 -22.16 -17.76 11.35
N ILE A 315 -21.85 -16.85 10.43
CA ILE A 315 -22.44 -15.51 10.34
C ILE A 315 -22.87 -15.15 8.92
N GLU A 316 -23.95 -14.38 8.80
CA GLU A 316 -24.34 -13.70 7.56
C GLU A 316 -23.83 -12.26 7.56
N LEU A 317 -23.05 -11.92 6.54
CA LEU A 317 -22.62 -10.55 6.27
C LEU A 317 -23.36 -10.02 5.04
N GLU A 318 -24.28 -9.10 5.24
CA GLU A 318 -24.93 -8.33 4.17
C GLU A 318 -24.01 -7.19 3.72
N ILE A 319 -23.46 -7.32 2.51
CA ILE A 319 -22.48 -6.36 1.98
C ILE A 319 -23.14 -5.42 0.99
N GLU A 320 -22.98 -4.12 1.22
CA GLU A 320 -23.34 -3.07 0.26
C GLU A 320 -22.13 -2.69 -0.61
N ASP A 321 -22.22 -2.93 -1.92
CA ASP A 321 -21.23 -2.54 -2.92
C ASP A 321 -21.95 -2.02 -4.18
N THR A 322 -22.19 -0.72 -4.23
CA THR A 322 -22.86 -0.09 -5.38
C THR A 322 -21.98 -0.02 -6.63
N LEU A 323 -20.68 -0.32 -6.53
CA LEU A 323 -19.74 -0.26 -7.65
C LEU A 323 -19.62 -1.62 -8.35
N LEU A 324 -19.48 -2.71 -7.59
CA LEU A 324 -19.33 -4.06 -8.11
C LEU A 324 -20.50 -4.96 -7.67
N PRO A 325 -21.48 -5.20 -8.56
CA PRO A 325 -22.73 -5.87 -8.18
C PRO A 325 -22.59 -7.29 -7.63
N TRP A 326 -21.51 -8.01 -7.95
CA TRP A 326 -21.28 -9.37 -7.44
C TRP A 326 -20.97 -9.39 -5.94
N ASN A 327 -20.48 -8.28 -5.38
CA ASN A 327 -20.28 -8.12 -3.93
C ASN A 327 -21.55 -7.64 -3.21
N ASN A 328 -22.55 -7.10 -3.92
CA ASN A 328 -23.73 -6.49 -3.31
C ASN A 328 -24.80 -7.54 -2.93
N ARG A 329 -24.49 -8.37 -1.94
CA ARG A 329 -25.35 -9.46 -1.47
C ARG A 329 -24.95 -9.92 -0.07
N THR A 330 -25.75 -10.82 0.50
CA THR A 330 -25.41 -11.50 1.74
C THR A 330 -24.47 -12.67 1.49
N PHE A 331 -23.39 -12.73 2.25
CA PHE A 331 -22.44 -13.85 2.29
C PHE A 331 -22.61 -14.58 3.61
N ARG A 332 -22.82 -15.89 3.55
CA ARG A 332 -22.81 -16.73 4.73
C ARG A 332 -21.45 -17.39 4.89
N ILE A 333 -20.80 -17.10 6.00
CA ILE A 333 -19.39 -17.41 6.23
C ILE A 333 -19.29 -18.27 7.49
N ARG A 334 -18.48 -19.32 7.42
CA ARG A 334 -18.03 -20.07 8.59
C ARG A 334 -16.55 -19.78 8.84
N PHE A 335 -16.25 -19.26 10.02
CA PHE A 335 -14.91 -19.17 10.58
C PHE A 335 -14.66 -20.41 11.44
N ALA A 336 -13.58 -21.14 11.16
CA ALA A 336 -13.16 -22.33 11.91
C ALA A 336 -11.73 -22.72 11.52
N ASP A 337 -11.01 -23.37 12.44
CA ASP A 337 -9.71 -23.98 12.18
C ASP A 337 -8.65 -23.02 11.57
N GLY A 338 -8.70 -21.73 11.94
CA GLY A 338 -7.78 -20.70 11.44
C GLY A 338 -8.03 -20.21 10.01
N GLY A 339 -9.19 -20.55 9.42
CA GLY A 339 -9.62 -20.03 8.13
C GLY A 339 -11.10 -19.72 8.06
N CYS A 340 -11.54 -19.19 6.92
CA CYS A 340 -12.95 -18.95 6.67
C CYS A 340 -13.39 -19.46 5.30
N LYS A 341 -14.67 -19.77 5.15
CA LYS A 341 -15.25 -20.19 3.87
C LYS A 341 -16.73 -19.89 3.77
N LEU A 342 -17.20 -19.74 2.54
CA LEU A 342 -18.64 -19.68 2.29
C LEU A 342 -19.31 -21.01 2.64
N THR A 343 -20.51 -20.93 3.23
CA THR A 343 -21.23 -22.10 3.73
C THR A 343 -22.74 -21.98 3.51
N ASN A 344 -23.41 -23.14 3.49
CA ASN A 344 -24.87 -23.23 3.51
C ASN A 344 -25.42 -23.61 4.90
N ALA A 345 -24.56 -23.81 5.91
CA ALA A 345 -24.99 -24.04 7.29
C ALA A 345 -25.88 -22.88 7.79
N PRO A 346 -26.75 -23.06 8.80
CA PRO A 346 -27.47 -21.94 9.40
C PRO A 346 -26.51 -20.92 10.03
N ALA A 347 -26.79 -19.62 9.85
CA ALA A 347 -26.05 -18.57 10.53
C ALA A 347 -26.67 -18.27 11.90
N GLU A 348 -25.82 -17.95 12.87
CA GLU A 348 -26.18 -17.58 14.24
C GLU A 348 -26.50 -16.08 14.33
N TYR A 349 -25.78 -15.29 13.53
CA TYR A 349 -25.84 -13.85 13.54
C TYR A 349 -25.94 -13.27 12.12
N HIS A 350 -26.40 -12.03 12.05
CA HIS A 350 -26.49 -11.23 10.84
C HIS A 350 -25.90 -9.86 11.12
N LEU A 351 -24.97 -9.42 10.28
CA LEU A 351 -24.40 -8.08 10.30
C LEU A 351 -24.50 -7.47 8.89
N LYS A 352 -24.65 -6.15 8.83
CA LYS A 352 -24.67 -5.40 7.58
C LYS A 352 -23.59 -4.33 7.58
N MET A 353 -22.87 -4.19 6.46
CA MET A 353 -21.82 -3.18 6.29
C MET A 353 -21.51 -2.88 4.82
N GLY A 354 -20.86 -1.76 4.55
CA GLY A 354 -20.35 -1.44 3.21
C GLY A 354 -19.05 -2.19 2.88
N ILE A 355 -18.75 -2.35 1.58
CA ILE A 355 -17.51 -3.00 1.12
C ILE A 355 -16.22 -2.33 1.63
N GLY A 356 -16.24 -1.01 1.83
CA GLY A 356 -15.13 -0.28 2.44
C GLY A 356 -14.92 -0.66 3.90
N THR A 357 -16.01 -0.73 4.68
CA THR A 357 -15.99 -1.22 6.07
C THR A 357 -15.44 -2.64 6.15
N LEU A 358 -15.89 -3.53 5.27
CA LEU A 358 -15.38 -4.90 5.22
C LEU A 358 -13.88 -4.93 4.89
N SER A 359 -13.44 -4.11 3.93
CA SER A 359 -12.03 -4.05 3.51
C SER A 359 -11.11 -3.58 4.64
N THR A 360 -11.50 -2.53 5.37
CA THR A 360 -10.69 -2.01 6.48
C THR A 360 -10.70 -2.95 7.70
N LEU A 361 -11.82 -3.65 7.93
CA LEU A 361 -11.97 -4.65 8.98
C LEU A 361 -11.08 -5.87 8.73
N LEU A 362 -11.20 -6.50 7.56
CA LEU A 362 -10.44 -7.72 7.23
C LEU A 362 -8.94 -7.44 7.06
N LEU A 363 -8.54 -6.19 6.85
CA LEU A 363 -7.13 -5.81 6.86
C LEU A 363 -6.67 -5.33 8.24
N GLY A 364 -7.47 -5.44 9.30
CA GLY A 364 -7.04 -5.14 10.67
C GLY A 364 -6.77 -3.65 10.95
N TYR A 365 -7.21 -2.74 10.08
CA TYR A 365 -7.03 -1.29 10.29
C TYR A 365 -8.00 -0.73 11.34
N LYS A 366 -9.20 -1.31 11.43
CA LYS A 366 -10.19 -1.07 12.49
C LYS A 366 -10.84 -2.38 12.92
N THR A 367 -11.05 -2.52 14.23
CA THR A 367 -11.79 -3.64 14.82
C THR A 367 -13.28 -3.52 14.50
N ALA A 368 -13.99 -4.65 14.55
CA ALA A 368 -15.44 -4.71 14.36
C ALA A 368 -16.15 -3.88 15.42
N GLU A 369 -15.70 -3.97 16.69
CA GLU A 369 -16.21 -3.15 17.80
C GLU A 369 -16.13 -1.65 17.46
N ARG A 370 -14.95 -1.19 17.02
CA ARG A 370 -14.76 0.23 16.69
C ARG A 370 -15.61 0.67 15.51
N LEU A 371 -15.82 -0.19 14.53
CA LEU A 371 -16.66 0.11 13.37
C LEU A 371 -18.15 0.12 13.74
N PHE A 372 -18.58 -0.71 14.68
CA PHE A 372 -19.93 -0.68 15.24
C PHE A 372 -20.21 0.60 16.03
N GLU A 373 -19.28 1.03 16.90
CA GLU A 373 -19.37 2.32 17.61
C GLU A 373 -19.48 3.53 16.66
N LEU A 374 -18.87 3.42 15.47
CA LEU A 374 -18.91 4.44 14.42
C LEU A 374 -20.15 4.31 13.51
N GLU A 375 -21.09 3.43 13.85
CA GLU A 375 -22.31 3.13 13.08
C GLU A 375 -21.99 2.69 11.63
N ARG A 376 -20.84 2.04 11.42
CA ARG A 376 -20.41 1.49 10.12
C ARG A 376 -20.82 0.03 9.94
N ILE A 377 -21.16 -0.64 11.03
CA ILE A 377 -21.71 -2.00 11.07
C ILE A 377 -23.07 -1.93 11.75
N GLU A 378 -24.08 -2.48 11.11
CA GLU A 378 -25.43 -2.60 11.65
C GLU A 378 -25.69 -4.05 12.08
N GLY A 379 -26.24 -4.25 13.28
CA GLY A 379 -26.56 -5.57 13.80
C GLY A 379 -26.63 -5.62 15.33
N ARG A 380 -26.52 -6.83 15.90
CA ARG A 380 -26.46 -7.04 17.36
C ARG A 380 -25.01 -6.86 17.84
N GLU A 381 -24.81 -6.18 18.96
CA GLU A 381 -23.49 -5.99 19.58
C GLU A 381 -22.76 -7.32 19.83
N GLU A 382 -23.47 -8.33 20.38
CA GLU A 382 -22.96 -9.69 20.54
C GLU A 382 -22.42 -10.31 19.23
N ALA A 383 -23.05 -10.02 18.09
CA ALA A 383 -22.57 -10.51 16.79
C ALA A 383 -21.27 -9.84 16.36
N VAL A 384 -21.08 -8.57 16.74
CA VAL A 384 -19.88 -7.80 16.45
C VAL A 384 -18.72 -8.31 17.30
N GLU A 385 -18.93 -8.51 18.61
CA GLU A 385 -17.94 -9.11 19.51
C GLU A 385 -17.49 -10.49 18.99
N ARG A 386 -18.45 -11.35 18.61
CA ARG A 386 -18.14 -12.67 18.05
C ARG A 386 -17.39 -12.61 16.73
N LEU A 387 -17.68 -11.62 15.87
CA LEU A 387 -16.91 -11.41 14.64
C LEU A 387 -15.50 -10.90 14.96
N ASP A 388 -15.33 -10.02 15.93
CA ASP A 388 -14.03 -9.49 16.35
C ASP A 388 -13.12 -10.59 16.90
N ASP A 389 -13.67 -11.53 17.69
CA ASP A 389 -12.94 -12.66 18.26
C ASP A 389 -12.28 -13.55 17.21
N VAL A 390 -12.90 -13.73 16.04
CA VAL A 390 -12.39 -14.62 14.97
C VAL A 390 -11.48 -13.90 13.99
N LEU A 391 -11.22 -12.60 14.13
CA LEU A 391 -10.41 -11.81 13.22
C LEU A 391 -9.06 -11.43 13.85
N PHE A 392 -8.05 -11.28 13.00
CA PHE A 392 -6.77 -10.70 13.42
C PHE A 392 -6.86 -9.17 13.56
N HIS A 393 -6.14 -8.64 14.56
CA HIS A 393 -6.12 -7.22 14.90
C HIS A 393 -4.73 -6.61 14.71
N LYS A 394 -4.16 -6.73 13.50
CA LYS A 394 -2.84 -6.18 13.18
C LYS A 394 -2.94 -5.28 11.95
N ILE A 395 -2.51 -4.03 12.11
CA ILE A 395 -2.50 -3.04 11.03
C ILE A 395 -1.42 -3.41 9.99
N PRO A 396 -1.70 -3.30 8.67
CA PRO A 396 -0.77 -3.68 7.61
C PRO A 396 0.38 -2.68 7.47
N TYR A 397 1.58 -3.22 7.26
CA TYR A 397 2.74 -2.44 6.81
C TYR A 397 2.65 -2.23 5.30
N ILE A 398 2.57 -0.97 4.85
CA ILE A 398 2.59 -0.63 3.41
C ILE A 398 3.45 0.61 3.23
N SER A 399 4.61 0.47 2.57
CA SER A 399 5.58 1.55 2.36
C SER A 399 5.71 2.01 0.90
N ASP A 400 5.09 1.28 -0.03
CA ASP A 400 5.21 1.50 -1.46
C ASP A 400 4.33 2.64 -1.98
N TYR A 401 4.93 3.46 -2.84
CA TYR A 401 4.26 4.46 -3.67
C TYR A 401 4.60 4.13 -5.13
N ILE A 402 3.58 3.79 -5.93
CA ILE A 402 3.70 3.21 -7.28
C ILE A 402 2.89 4.02 -8.29
#